data_AF-A0A1I1Y2U7-F1
#
_entry.id   AF-A0A1I1Y2U7-F1
#
_cell.length_a   1.000
_cell.length_b   1.000
_cell.length_c   1.000
_cell.angle_alpha   90.00
_cell.angle_beta   90.00
_cell.angle_gamma   90.00
#
_symmetry.space_group_name_H-M   'P 1'
#
loop_
_entity.id
_entity.type
_entity.pdbx_description
1 polymer ?
#
loop_
_entity_poly.entity_id
_entity_poly.type
_entity_poly.pdbx_seq_one_letter_code
_entity_poly.pdbx_strand_id
1 'polypeptide(L)'
;MHFFNSPKIRLRTVGLAEGISFLVLLFVGVPLKRMGGHPEVVEIVGPIHGLLFILYLLTVIQAKTEYSWPLGKTLLALLASVLPGGTFYADHKVFRHLRDSPEQA
;
A
#
# COMPACT_ATOMS: atom_id res chain seq x y z
N MET A 1 -8.52 1.81 22.22
CA MET A 1 -7.94 1.98 20.87
C MET A 1 -7.68 0.60 20.26
N HIS A 2 -8.68 -0.03 19.61
CA HIS A 2 -8.56 -1.40 19.04
C HIS A 2 -8.75 -1.46 17.52
N PHE A 3 -8.61 -0.34 16.80
CA PHE A 3 -8.85 -0.28 15.35
C PHE A 3 -7.79 -1.02 14.51
N PHE A 4 -6.57 -1.20 15.03
CA PHE A 4 -5.48 -1.90 14.33
C PHE A 4 -5.63 -3.43 14.31
N ASN A 5 -6.60 -3.99 15.03
CA ASN A 5 -6.82 -5.43 15.07
C ASN A 5 -7.48 -5.97 13.79
N SER A 6 -8.11 -5.14 12.97
CA SER A 6 -8.73 -5.56 11.70
C SER A 6 -7.73 -5.70 10.55
N PRO A 7 -7.58 -6.91 9.95
CA PRO A 7 -6.74 -7.14 8.78
C PRO A 7 -7.09 -6.23 7.59
N LYS A 8 -8.39 -6.00 7.36
CA LYS A 8 -8.89 -5.04 6.36
C LYS A 8 -8.36 -3.63 6.63
N ILE A 9 -8.50 -3.14 7.85
CA ILE A 9 -8.10 -1.76 8.18
C ILE A 9 -6.58 -1.60 7.98
N ARG A 10 -5.77 -2.57 8.44
CA ARG A 10 -4.32 -2.55 8.23
C ARG A 10 -3.96 -2.50 6.75
N LEU A 11 -4.54 -3.39 5.94
CA LEU A 11 -4.29 -3.44 4.50
C LEU A 11 -4.64 -2.11 3.80
N ARG A 12 -5.80 -1.53 4.13
CA ARG A 12 -6.24 -0.26 3.55
C ARG A 12 -5.33 0.90 3.96
N THR A 13 -5.03 1.02 5.24
CA THR A 13 -4.18 2.11 5.76
C THR A 13 -2.77 2.04 5.18
N VAL A 14 -2.16 0.86 5.18
CA VAL A 14 -0.81 0.67 4.63
C VAL A 14 -0.80 0.87 3.12
N GLY A 15 -1.78 0.32 2.40
CA GLY A 15 -1.89 0.50 0.94
C GLY A 15 -2.11 1.95 0.53
N LEU A 16 -2.92 2.72 1.26
CA LEU A 16 -3.09 4.15 1.00
C LEU A 16 -1.82 4.94 1.32
N ALA A 17 -1.15 4.65 2.44
CA ALA A 17 0.11 5.31 2.79
C ALA A 17 1.22 5.03 1.76
N GLU A 18 1.35 3.77 1.34
CA GLU A 18 2.27 3.33 0.29
C GLU A 18 1.97 4.07 -1.02
N GLY A 19 0.72 4.09 -1.47
CA GLY A 19 0.32 4.77 -2.69
C GLY A 19 0.59 6.27 -2.66
N ILE A 20 0.27 6.95 -1.54
CA ILE A 20 0.57 8.37 -1.35
C ILE A 20 2.09 8.61 -1.41
N SER A 21 2.89 7.81 -0.70
CA SER A 21 4.34 7.96 -0.68
C SER A 21 4.97 7.77 -2.07
N PHE A 22 4.42 6.86 -2.88
CA PHE A 22 4.81 6.69 -4.28
C PHE A 22 4.49 7.94 -5.09
N LEU A 23 3.25 8.46 -5.01
CA LEU A 23 2.86 9.67 -5.74
C LEU A 23 3.73 10.88 -5.36
N VAL A 24 4.06 11.03 -4.08
CA VAL A 24 4.99 12.08 -3.60
C VAL A 24 6.38 11.89 -4.21
N LEU A 25 6.93 10.67 -4.22
CA LEU A 25 8.21 10.41 -4.87
C LEU A 25 8.19 10.72 -6.37
N LEU A 26 7.13 10.31 -7.07
CA LEU A 26 7.03 10.46 -8.52
C LEU A 26 6.83 11.92 -8.95
N PHE A 27 5.91 12.64 -8.30
CA PHE A 27 5.51 13.99 -8.72
C PHE A 27 6.24 15.11 -7.99
N VAL A 28 6.85 14.84 -6.83
CA VAL A 28 7.58 15.84 -6.04
C VAL A 28 9.06 15.48 -5.99
N GLY A 29 9.39 14.26 -5.55
CA GLY A 29 10.77 13.82 -5.37
C GLY A 29 11.58 13.83 -6.67
N VAL A 30 11.09 13.18 -7.73
CA VAL A 30 11.80 13.08 -9.01
C VAL A 30 11.97 14.45 -9.70
N PRO A 31 10.94 15.31 -9.81
CA PRO A 31 11.11 16.65 -10.38
C PRO A 31 12.08 17.51 -9.58
N LEU A 32 11.99 17.53 -8.24
CA LEU A 32 12.92 18.29 -7.41
C LEU A 32 14.36 17.81 -7.55
N LYS A 33 14.58 16.50 -7.58
CA LYS A 33 15.92 15.92 -7.76
C LYS A 33 16.51 16.24 -9.13
N ARG A 34 15.72 16.11 -10.21
CA ARG A 34 16.23 16.23 -11.60
C ARG A 34 16.23 17.64 -12.14
N MET A 35 15.26 18.48 -11.74
CA MET A 35 15.11 19.84 -12.25
C MET A 35 15.57 20.90 -11.25
N GLY A 36 15.38 20.65 -9.95
CA GLY A 36 15.70 21.60 -8.88
C GLY A 36 17.06 21.37 -8.21
N GLY A 37 17.72 20.24 -8.47
CA GLY A 37 18.99 19.90 -7.82
C GLY A 37 18.87 19.54 -6.33
N HIS A 38 17.65 19.30 -5.84
CA HIS A 38 17.33 19.06 -4.44
C HIS A 38 16.94 17.58 -4.22
N PRO A 39 17.89 16.70 -3.83
CA PRO A 39 17.64 15.26 -3.68
C PRO A 39 16.98 14.88 -2.35
N GLU A 40 16.86 15.81 -1.39
CA GLU A 40 16.52 15.55 0.01
C GLU A 40 15.17 14.85 0.15
N VAL A 41 14.19 15.21 -0.69
CA VAL A 41 12.86 14.57 -0.70
C VAL A 41 12.96 13.08 -1.07
N VAL A 42 13.79 12.73 -2.06
CA VAL A 42 13.97 11.32 -2.46
C VAL A 42 14.75 10.56 -1.40
N GLU A 43 15.74 11.19 -0.77
CA GLU A 43 16.57 10.56 0.27
C GLU A 43 15.80 10.26 1.56
N ILE A 44 14.81 11.09 1.91
CA ILE A 44 13.97 10.88 3.10
C ILE A 44 12.75 10.01 2.76
N VAL A 45 12.00 10.36 1.71
CA VAL A 45 10.74 9.67 1.38
C VAL A 45 11.00 8.31 0.74
N GLY A 46 12.13 8.12 0.06
CA GLY A 46 12.51 6.86 -0.58
C GLY A 46 12.55 5.67 0.40
N PRO A 47 13.35 5.74 1.48
CA PRO A 47 13.36 4.71 2.51
C PRO A 47 12.00 4.50 3.20
N ILE A 48 11.25 5.58 3.45
CA ILE A 48 9.91 5.50 4.04
C ILE A 48 8.96 4.73 3.12
N HIS A 49 8.96 5.05 1.83
CA HIS A 49 8.19 4.35 0.82
C HIS A 49 8.61 2.88 0.73
N GLY A 50 9.92 2.58 0.74
CA GLY A 50 10.42 1.20 0.74
C GLY A 50 9.92 0.39 1.94
N LEU A 51 9.90 0.99 3.14
CA LEU A 51 9.32 0.36 4.32
C LEU A 51 7.80 0.14 4.17
N LEU A 52 7.06 1.14 3.69
CA LEU A 52 5.63 1.04 3.45
C LEU A 52 5.30 -0.03 2.40
N PHE A 53 6.11 -0.15 1.36
CA PHE A 53 6.00 -1.20 0.35
C PHE A 53 6.15 -2.59 0.98
N ILE A 54 7.17 -2.82 1.80
CA ILE A 54 7.34 -4.10 2.51
C ILE A 54 6.14 -4.38 3.43
N LEU A 55 5.70 -3.40 4.22
CA LEU A 55 4.53 -3.53 5.08
C LEU A 55 3.28 -3.87 4.25
N TYR A 56 3.11 -3.26 3.08
CA TYR A 56 2.01 -3.56 2.18
C TYR A 56 2.05 -5.02 1.73
N LEU A 57 3.20 -5.53 1.28
CA LEU A 57 3.37 -6.93 0.88
C LEU A 57 2.96 -7.88 2.02
N LEU A 58 3.39 -7.60 3.25
CA LEU A 58 3.03 -8.40 4.43
C LEU A 58 1.52 -8.38 4.68
N THR A 59 0.87 -7.22 4.58
CA THR A 59 -0.59 -7.14 4.74
C THR A 59 -1.36 -7.84 3.62
N VAL A 60 -0.85 -7.86 2.38
CA VAL A 60 -1.45 -8.61 1.26
C VAL A 60 -1.31 -10.12 1.48
N ILE A 61 -0.16 -10.58 1.96
CA ILE A 61 0.05 -12.00 2.31
C ILE A 61 -0.88 -12.41 3.46
N GLN A 62 -1.02 -11.57 4.49
CA GLN A 62 -1.97 -11.80 5.57
C GLN A 62 -3.42 -11.85 5.06
N ALA A 63 -3.80 -10.93 4.16
CA ALA A 63 -5.14 -10.90 3.57
C ALA A 63 -5.41 -12.14 2.70
N LYS A 64 -4.39 -12.71 2.06
CA LYS A 64 -4.51 -13.97 1.32
C LYS A 64 -5.00 -15.10 2.22
N THR A 65 -4.40 -15.27 3.40
CA THR A 65 -4.79 -16.34 4.33
C THR A 65 -6.14 -16.05 4.98
N GLU A 66 -6.34 -14.82 5.43
CA GLU A 66 -7.53 -14.39 6.17
C GLU A 66 -8.81 -14.43 5.33
N TYR A 67 -8.71 -13.96 4.08
CA TYR A 67 -9.84 -13.87 3.16
C TYR A 67 -9.84 -14.97 2.11
N SER A 68 -8.96 -15.98 2.25
CA SER A 68 -8.82 -17.10 1.32
C SER A 68 -8.76 -16.66 -0.15
N TRP A 69 -7.96 -15.63 -0.46
CA TRP A 69 -7.88 -15.11 -1.82
C TRP A 69 -7.20 -16.10 -2.76
N PRO A 70 -7.72 -16.27 -3.99
CA PRO A 70 -7.01 -17.03 -5.01
C PRO A 70 -5.68 -16.35 -5.37
N LEU A 71 -4.72 -17.14 -5.84
CA LEU A 71 -3.38 -16.66 -6.15
C LEU A 71 -3.39 -15.49 -7.15
N GLY A 72 -4.26 -15.55 -8.17
CA GLY A 72 -4.40 -14.48 -9.16
C GLY A 72 -4.84 -13.14 -8.55
N LYS A 73 -5.77 -13.16 -7.58
CA LYS A 73 -6.19 -11.94 -6.86
C LYS A 73 -5.07 -11.37 -6.01
N THR A 74 -4.32 -12.24 -5.33
CA THR A 74 -3.14 -11.83 -4.56
C THR A 74 -2.08 -11.21 -5.47
N LEU A 75 -1.79 -11.84 -6.61
CA LEU A 75 -0.81 -11.32 -7.57
C LEU A 75 -1.23 -9.96 -8.13
N LEU A 76 -2.51 -9.79 -8.48
CA LEU A 76 -3.04 -8.49 -8.91
C LEU A 76 -2.88 -7.41 -7.81
N ALA A 77 -3.11 -7.75 -6.54
CA ALA A 77 -2.90 -6.83 -5.43
C ALA A 77 -1.41 -6.48 -5.24
N LEU A 78 -0.49 -7.42 -5.44
CA LEU A 78 0.96 -7.16 -5.38
C LEU A 78 1.42 -6.29 -6.57
N LEU A 79 0.93 -6.57 -7.78
CA LEU A 79 1.24 -5.75 -8.95
C LEU A 79 0.68 -4.33 -8.83
N ALA A 80 -0.40 -4.15 -8.06
CA ALA A 80 -1.01 -2.86 -7.82
C ALA A 80 -0.08 -1.89 -7.05
N SER A 81 0.88 -2.36 -6.22
CA SER A 81 1.86 -1.46 -5.59
C SER A 81 3.04 -1.10 -6.49
N VAL A 82 3.24 -1.80 -7.61
CA VAL A 82 4.31 -1.45 -8.57
C VAL A 82 3.87 -0.32 -9.49
N LEU A 83 2.57 -0.24 -9.78
CA LEU A 83 2.01 0.80 -10.63
C LEU A 83 1.66 2.04 -9.80
N PRO A 84 2.08 3.25 -10.22
CA PRO A 84 1.69 4.47 -9.53
C PRO A 84 0.16 4.60 -9.57
N GLY A 85 -0.45 4.71 -8.39
CA GLY A 85 -1.91 4.76 -8.26
C GLY A 85 -2.59 3.39 -8.11
N GLY A 86 -1.88 2.27 -8.29
CA GLY A 86 -2.51 0.95 -8.32
C GLY A 86 -3.05 0.51 -6.95
N THR A 87 -2.40 0.86 -5.83
CA THR A 87 -2.93 0.57 -4.49
C THR A 87 -4.25 1.28 -4.19
N PHE A 88 -4.48 2.48 -4.75
CA PHE A 88 -5.79 3.15 -4.65
C PHE A 88 -6.86 2.43 -5.46
N TYR A 89 -6.51 1.92 -6.64
CA TYR A 89 -7.42 1.10 -7.44
C TYR A 89 -7.78 -0.21 -6.72
N ALA A 90 -6.78 -0.87 -6.13
CA ALA A 90 -6.98 -2.07 -5.33
C ALA A 90 -7.83 -1.79 -4.06
N ASP A 91 -7.65 -0.64 -3.40
CA ASP A 91 -8.53 -0.22 -2.30
C ASP A 91 -9.97 -0.09 -2.75
N HIS A 92 -10.19 0.69 -3.81
CA HIS A 92 -11.52 1.02 -4.31
C HIS A 92 -12.27 -0.22 -4.78
N LYS A 93 -11.59 -1.10 -5.53
CA LYS A 93 -12.21 -2.28 -6.14
C LYS A 93 -12.31 -3.45 -5.17
N VAL A 94 -11.28 -3.68 -4.35
CA VAL A 94 -11.14 -4.91 -3.56
C VAL A 94 -11.20 -4.63 -2.06
N PHE A 95 -10.30 -3.81 -1.51
CA PHE A 95 -10.08 -3.78 -0.06
C PHE A 95 -11.26 -3.16 0.70
N ARG A 96 -11.92 -2.17 0.11
CA ARG A 96 -13.12 -1.53 0.68
C ARG A 96 -14.29 -2.50 0.85
N HIS A 97 -14.39 -3.48 -0.05
CA HIS A 97 -15.46 -4.47 -0.08
C HIS A 97 -15.15 -5.74 0.73
N LEU A 98 -13.97 -5.82 1.36
CA LEU A 98 -13.68 -6.92 2.28
C LEU A 98 -14.64 -6.87 3.47
N ARG A 99 -15.11 -8.04 3.89
CA ARG A 99 -15.82 -8.19 5.16
C ARG A 99 -14.83 -7.93 6.30
N ASP A 100 -15.33 -7.46 7.43
CA ASP A 100 -14.49 -7.44 8.64
C ASP A 100 -14.25 -8.89 9.06
N SER A 101 -13.03 -9.21 9.50
CA SER A 101 -12.65 -10.59 9.79
C SER A 101 -13.57 -11.23 10.84
N PRO A 102 -13.96 -12.51 10.66
CA PRO A 102 -14.86 -13.21 11.58
C PRO A 102 -14.27 -13.42 12.99
N GLU A 103 -12.97 -13.20 13.19
CA GLU A 103 -12.32 -13.23 14.52
C GLU A 103 -12.76 -12.07 15.46
N GLN A 104 -13.55 -11.11 14.96
CA GLN A 104 -14.08 -9.98 15.74
C GLN A 104 -15.58 -10.11 16.07
N ALA A 105 -16.20 -11.27 15.82
CA ALA A 105 -17.61 -11.56 16.12
C ALA A 105 -17.76 -12.50 17.32
#